data_AF-X0ZV82-F1
#
_entry.id   AF-X0ZV82-F1
#
_cell.length_a   1.000
_cell.length_b   1.000
_cell.length_c   1.000
_cell.angle_alpha   90.00
_cell.angle_beta   90.00
_cell.angle_gamma   90.00
#
_symmetry.space_group_name_H-M   'P 1'
#
loop_
_entity.id
_entity.type
_entity.pdbx_description
1 polymer ?
#
loop_
_entity_poly.entity_id
_entity_poly.type
_entity_poly.pdbx_seq_one_letter_code
_entity_poly.pdbx_strand_id
1 'polypeptide(L)' 'MFTDGQKTQELVALAKDGDKSALSRLYGVYAERVHWMVRLRMSKKLRSKLESMDVVQETLIHAMSGL' A
#
# COMPACT_ATOMS: atom_id res chain seq x y z
N MET A 1 -3.58 -6.46 -24.42
CA MET A 1 -3.28 -7.01 -23.08
C MET A 1 -2.70 -5.86 -22.26
N PHE A 2 -3.51 -5.19 -21.44
CA PHE A 2 -3.07 -4.00 -20.69
C PHE A 2 -2.21 -4.44 -19.50
N THR A 3 -1.05 -3.81 -19.37
CA THR A 3 -0.06 -4.12 -18.33
C THR A 3 -0.55 -3.60 -16.98
N ASP A 4 -0.27 -4.35 -15.90
CA ASP A 4 -0.63 -4.00 -14.52
C ASP A 4 -0.19 -2.58 -14.12
N GLY A 5 0.91 -2.08 -14.72
CA GLY A 5 1.41 -0.73 -14.54
C GLY A 5 0.53 0.37 -15.12
N GLN A 6 -0.10 0.17 -16.28
CA GLN A 6 -1.00 1.18 -16.88
C GLN A 6 -2.26 1.38 -16.03
N LYS A 7 -2.85 0.28 -15.54
CA LYS A 7 -4.00 0.34 -14.61
C LYS A 7 -3.64 1.02 -13.30
N THR A 8 -2.43 0.80 -12.80
CA THR A 8 -1.96 1.45 -11.58
C THR A 8 -1.79 2.95 -11.75
N GLN A 9 -1.21 3.39 -12.87
CA GLN A 9 -1.07 4.81 -13.20
C GLN A 9 -2.43 5.51 -13.30
N GLU A 10 -3.42 4.88 -13.94
CA GLU A 10 -4.79 5.38 -14.01
C GLU A 10 -5.44 5.51 -12.62
N LEU A 11 -5.32 4.47 -11.79
CA LEU A 11 -5.84 4.50 -10.43
C LEU A 11 -5.15 5.57 -9.56
N VAL A 12 -3.85 5.78 -9.74
CA VAL A 12 -3.12 6.86 -9.05
C VAL A 12 -3.61 8.23 -9.51
N ALA A 13 -3.80 8.44 -10.82
CA ALA A 13 -4.33 9.69 -11.34
C ALA A 13 -5.74 10.00 -10.80
N LEU A 14 -6.63 9.01 -10.78
CA LEU A 14 -7.97 9.15 -10.22
C LEU A 14 -7.94 9.40 -8.71
N ALA A 15 -7.08 8.70 -7.96
CA ALA A 15 -6.94 8.91 -6.52
C ALA A 15 -6.46 10.33 -6.19
N LYS A 16 -5.56 10.91 -7.01
CA LYS A 16 -5.11 12.31 -6.88
C LYS A 16 -6.23 13.33 -7.14
N ASP A 17 -7.17 12.98 -8.03
CA ASP A 17 -8.36 13.80 -8.30
C ASP A 17 -9.45 13.66 -7.20
N GLY A 18 -9.18 12.87 -6.16
CA GLY A 18 -10.07 12.68 -5.01
C GLY A 18 -10.99 11.46 -5.11
N ASP A 19 -10.81 10.59 -6.12
CA ASP A 19 -11.58 9.35 -6.24
C ASP A 19 -11.20 8.34 -5.14
N LYS A 20 -12.05 8.28 -4.11
CA LYS A 20 -11.92 7.35 -2.98
C LYS A 20 -12.02 5.88 -3.39
N SER A 21 -12.72 5.57 -4.49
CA SER A 21 -12.84 4.22 -5.02
C SER A 21 -11.53 3.78 -5.68
N ALA A 22 -10.88 4.68 -6.42
CA ALA A 22 -9.56 4.43 -6.98
C ALA A 22 -8.52 4.19 -5.87
N LEU A 23 -8.57 4.97 -4.79
CA LEU A 23 -7.73 4.77 -3.61
C LEU A 23 -7.98 3.41 -2.94
N SER A 24 -9.25 3.04 -2.73
CA SER A 24 -9.61 1.73 -2.15
C SER A 24 -9.12 0.57 -3.03
N ARG A 25 -9.12 0.73 -4.36
CA ARG A 25 -8.61 -0.27 -5.29
C ARG A 25 -7.09 -0.38 -5.21
N LEU A 26 -6.36 0.73 -5.14
CA LEU A 26 -4.92 0.72 -4.91
C LEU A 26 -4.58 -0.01 -3.61
N TYR A 27 -5.35 0.21 -2.55
CA TYR A 27 -5.19 -0.54 -1.30
C TYR A 27 -5.44 -2.03 -1.45
N GLY A 28 -6.55 -2.42 -2.08
CA GLY A 28 -6.86 -3.83 -2.31
C GLY A 28 -5.75 -4.56 -3.08
N VAL A 29 -5.09 -3.88 -4.02
CA VAL A 29 -4.01 -4.47 -4.82
C VAL A 29 -2.69 -4.54 -4.06
N TYR A 30 -2.33 -3.49 -3.30
CA TYR A 30 -0.97 -3.35 -2.76
C TYR A 30 -0.83 -3.61 -1.27
N ALA A 31 -1.89 -3.48 -0.46
CA ALA A 31 -1.79 -3.59 0.99
C ALA A 31 -1.24 -4.96 1.43
N GLU A 32 -1.75 -6.05 0.84
CA GLU A 32 -1.29 -7.40 1.17
C GLU A 32 0.16 -7.64 0.74
N ARG A 33 0.53 -7.17 -0.46
CA ARG A 33 1.90 -7.30 -0.98
C ARG A 33 2.91 -6.55 -0.11
N VAL A 34 2.57 -5.32 0.29
CA VAL A 34 3.41 -4.51 1.19
C VAL A 34 3.49 -5.17 2.56
N HIS A 35 2.38 -5.69 3.09
CA HIS A 35 2.36 -6.41 4.37
C HIS A 35 3.26 -7.64 4.37
N TRP A 36 3.23 -8.43 3.31
CA TRP A 36 4.14 -9.56 3.12
C TRP A 36 5.61 -9.13 3.12
N MET A 37 5.95 -8.08 2.37
CA MET A 37 7.33 -7.55 2.30
C MET A 37 7.82 -7.02 3.64
N VAL A 38 6.98 -6.28 4.37
CA VAL A 38 7.28 -5.76 5.70
C VAL A 38 7.52 -6.92 6.66
N ARG A 39 6.57 -7.87 6.73
CA ARG A 39 6.70 -9.04 7.60
C ARG A 39 7.98 -9.81 7.32
N LEU A 40 8.31 -10.06 6.06
CA LEU A 40 9.53 -10.78 5.65
C LEU A 40 10.79 -10.09 6.16
N ARG A 41 10.85 -8.75 6.12
CA ARG A 41 12.01 -7.96 6.53
C ARG A 41 12.11 -7.71 8.03
N MET A 42 11.01 -7.85 8.77
CA MET A 42 11.03 -7.71 10.23
C MET A 42 11.76 -8.87 10.90
N SER A 43 12.76 -8.54 11.72
CA SER A 43 13.47 -9.52 12.54
C SER A 43 12.55 -10.10 13.63
N LYS A 44 12.88 -11.29 14.13
CA LYS A 44 12.11 -11.95 15.22
C LYS A 44 11.96 -11.05 16.46
N LYS A 45 13.01 -10.29 16.81
CA LYS A 45 13.01 -9.32 17.93
C LYS A 45 12.08 -8.13 17.68
N LEU A 46 11.94 -7.71 16.42
CA LEU A 46 11.04 -6.61 16.05
C LEU A 46 9.58 -7.07 16.02
N ARG A 47 9.31 -8.28 15.48
CA ARG A 47 7.97 -8.88 15.47
C ARG A 47 7.39 -9.14 16.87
N SER A 48 8.22 -9.23 17.91
CA SER A 48 7.74 -9.38 19.29
C SER A 48 7.37 -8.06 19.97
N LYS A 49 7.56 -6.92 19.29
CA LYS A 49 7.34 -5.57 19.84
C LYS A 49 6.45 -4.68 18.98
N LEU A 50 6.23 -5.07 17.73
CA LEU A 50 5.53 -4.27 16.74
C LEU A 50 4.81 -5.19 15.78
N GLU A 51 3.53 -4.91 15.53
CA GLU A 51 2.76 -5.65 14.54
C GLU A 51 3.16 -5.21 13.14
N SER A 52 3.30 -6.18 12.22
CA SER A 52 3.64 -5.85 10.83
C SER A 52 2.57 -5.01 10.15
N MET A 53 1.33 -5.06 10.64
CA MET A 53 0.22 -4.27 10.13
C MET A 53 0.35 -2.79 10.49
N ASP A 54 0.86 -2.45 11.67
CA ASP A 54 1.06 -1.06 12.11
C ASP A 54 2.04 -0.34 11.18
N VAL A 55 3.13 -1.00 10.81
CA VAL A 55 4.12 -0.49 9.87
C VAL A 55 3.51 -0.27 8.49
N VAL A 56 2.65 -1.18 8.03
CA VAL A 56 2.00 -1.07 6.73
C VAL A 56 0.99 0.08 6.74
N GLN A 57 0.20 0.22 7.78
CA GLN A 57 -0.74 1.34 7.91
C GLN A 57 0.00 2.67 7.82
N GLU A 58 1.07 2.84 8.59
CA GLU A 58 1.87 4.07 8.57
C GLU A 58 2.50 4.33 7.20
N THR A 59 3.01 3.28 6.54
CA THR A 59 3.59 3.38 5.18
C THR A 59 2.54 3.81 4.17
N LEU A 60 1.33 3.25 4.27
CA LEU A 60 0.21 3.55 3.38
C LEU A 60 -0.34 4.96 3.61
N ILE A 61 -0.36 5.46 4.85
CA ILE A 61 -0.72 6.85 5.17
C ILE A 61 0.30 7.83 4.58
N HIS A 62 1.60 7.55 4.75
CA HIS A 62 2.65 8.37 4.14
C HIS A 62 2.56 8.40 2.62
N ALA A 63 2.33 7.25 1.98
CA ALA A 63 2.20 7.16 0.52
C ALA A 63 1.03 8.00 0.00
N MET A 64 -0.10 8.03 0.72
CA MET A 64 -1.25 8.87 0.36
C MET A 64 -1.04 10.36 0.60
N SER A 65 -0.26 10.71 1.62
CA SER A 65 0.02 12.11 1.95
C SER A 65 0.86 12.80 0.86
N GLY A 66 1.51 12.01 0.00
CA GLY A 66 2.23 12.48 -1.18
C GLY A 66 1.44 12.38 -2.50
N LEU A 67 0.18 11.96 -2.47
CA LEU A 67 -0.72 11.98 -3.64
C LEU A 67 -1.30 13.38 -3.84
#